data_AF-A0A2I0WLD9-F1
#
_entry.id   AF-A0A2I0WLD9-F1
#
_cell.length_a   1.000
_cell.length_b   1.000
_cell.length_c   1.000
_cell.angle_alpha   90.00
_cell.angle_beta   90.00
_cell.angle_gamma   90.00
#
_symmetry.space_group_name_H-M   'P 1'
#
loop_
_entity.id
_entity.type
_entity.pdbx_description
1 polymer ?
#
loop_
_entity_poly.entity_id
_entity_poly.type
_entity_poly.pdbx_seq_one_letter_code
_entity_poly.pdbx_strand_id
1 'polypeptide(L)'
;MKVKGEIADREVVVLIDSGATHNFISNQIVELLGMELVDTGGDGVMMGAGKVEMGRGVCRAVVLKIQGIQEHIEGERLLYQGRYVMPRTSIHIPHLLQEFHGNAVGGHSGIQKTYRRLAAELYWKGMHKDVEELVARCKV
;
A
#
# COMPACT_ATOMS: atom_id res chain seq x y z
N MET A 1 -7.72 -7.14 1.98
CA MET A 1 -8.28 -6.05 1.13
C MET A 1 -7.79 -6.17 -0.32
N LYS A 2 -8.50 -5.64 -1.31
CA LYS A 2 -8.03 -5.61 -2.72
C LYS A 2 -7.54 -4.21 -3.09
N VAL A 3 -6.38 -4.10 -3.74
CA VAL A 3 -5.84 -2.84 -4.24
C VAL A 3 -5.33 -3.01 -5.67
N LYS A 4 -5.27 -1.92 -6.43
CA LYS A 4 -4.59 -1.89 -7.73
C LYS A 4 -3.08 -1.75 -7.51
N GLY A 5 -2.31 -2.55 -8.21
CA GLY A 5 -0.85 -2.48 -8.29
C GLY A 5 -0.36 -2.63 -9.73
N GLU A 6 0.95 -2.67 -9.89
CA GLU A 6 1.61 -2.78 -11.18
C GLU A 6 2.86 -3.66 -11.04
N ILE A 7 3.03 -4.60 -11.96
CA ILE A 7 4.22 -5.46 -12.08
C ILE A 7 4.66 -5.39 -13.54
N ALA A 8 5.94 -5.13 -13.81
CA ALA A 8 6.49 -4.98 -15.17
C ALA A 8 5.62 -4.04 -16.04
N ASP A 9 5.20 -2.90 -15.48
CA ASP A 9 4.37 -1.88 -16.12
C ASP A 9 2.96 -2.35 -16.56
N ARG A 10 2.47 -3.48 -16.02
CA ARG A 10 1.12 -4.00 -16.25
C ARG A 10 0.28 -3.88 -14.98
N GLU A 11 -0.94 -3.35 -15.09
CA GLU A 11 -1.88 -3.25 -13.98
C GLU A 11 -2.31 -4.65 -13.49
N VAL A 12 -2.20 -4.87 -12.18
CA VAL A 12 -2.61 -6.11 -11.50
C VAL A 12 -3.51 -5.79 -10.30
N VAL A 13 -4.33 -6.76 -9.90
CA VAL A 13 -5.07 -6.68 -8.64
C VAL A 13 -4.27 -7.40 -7.56
N VAL A 14 -3.91 -6.68 -6.50
CA VAL A 14 -3.18 -7.19 -5.35
C VAL A 14 -4.15 -7.43 -4.21
N LEU A 15 -4.10 -8.61 -3.61
CA LEU A 15 -4.77 -8.90 -2.35
C LEU A 15 -3.78 -8.68 -1.22
N ILE A 16 -4.09 -7.76 -0.32
CA ILE A 16 -3.34 -7.55 0.92
C ILE A 16 -4.04 -8.36 2.01
N ASP A 17 -3.35 -9.35 2.56
CA ASP A 17 -3.83 -10.25 3.59
C ASP A 17 -2.75 -10.38 4.68
N SER A 18 -3.03 -9.86 5.87
CA SER A 18 -2.12 -9.97 7.02
C SER A 18 -2.09 -11.38 7.62
N GLY A 19 -3.03 -12.25 7.23
CA GLY A 19 -3.06 -13.65 7.67
C GLY A 19 -2.18 -14.59 6.83
N ALA A 20 -1.57 -14.09 5.75
CA ALA A 20 -0.76 -14.91 4.85
C ALA A 20 0.71 -14.95 5.31
N THR A 21 1.28 -16.16 5.38
CA THR A 21 2.71 -16.36 5.69
C THR A 21 3.62 -16.18 4.48
N HIS A 22 3.05 -16.25 3.27
CA HIS A 22 3.77 -16.15 2.00
C HIS A 22 3.00 -15.25 1.03
N ASN A 23 3.73 -14.61 0.11
CA ASN A 23 3.14 -13.89 -1.01
C ASN A 23 2.89 -14.85 -2.16
N PHE A 24 1.72 -14.75 -2.78
CA PHE A 24 1.34 -15.59 -3.91
C PHE A 24 1.05 -14.73 -5.13
N ILE A 25 1.41 -15.26 -6.29
CA ILE A 25 1.07 -14.69 -7.59
C ILE A 25 0.36 -15.74 -8.42
N SER A 26 -0.68 -15.36 -9.14
CA SER A 26 -1.42 -16.31 -9.96
C SER A 26 -0.58 -16.76 -11.14
N ASN A 27 -0.65 -18.06 -11.48
CA ASN A 27 0.06 -18.61 -12.64
C ASN A 27 -0.29 -17.87 -13.94
N GLN A 28 -1.53 -17.39 -14.07
CA GLN A 28 -1.97 -16.58 -15.21
C GLN A 28 -1.16 -15.29 -15.36
N ILE A 29 -0.86 -14.60 -14.26
CA ILE A 29 -0.03 -13.38 -14.29
C ILE A 29 1.44 -13.73 -14.58
N VAL A 30 1.95 -14.84 -14.05
CA VAL A 30 3.31 -15.33 -14.34
C VAL A 30 3.49 -15.57 -15.84
N GLU A 31 2.57 -16.31 -16.45
CA GLU A 31 2.57 -16.61 -17.89
C GLU A 31 2.39 -15.33 -18.72
N LEU A 32 1.44 -14.47 -18.35
CA LEU A 32 1.14 -13.23 -19.08
C LEU A 32 2.32 -12.25 -19.10
N LEU A 33 3.05 -12.16 -17.99
CA LEU A 33 4.19 -11.25 -17.85
C LEU A 33 5.52 -11.88 -18.30
N GLY A 34 5.52 -13.16 -18.68
CA GLY A 34 6.73 -13.88 -19.06
C GLY A 34 7.76 -13.97 -17.94
N MET A 35 7.32 -14.08 -16.68
CA MET A 35 8.22 -14.14 -15.53
C MET A 35 8.90 -15.50 -15.42
N GLU A 36 10.18 -15.50 -15.08
CA GLU A 36 10.95 -16.71 -14.85
C GLU A 36 10.52 -17.39 -13.53
N LEU A 37 10.16 -18.66 -13.63
CA LEU A 37 9.89 -19.52 -12.47
C LEU A 37 11.15 -20.30 -12.11
N VAL A 38 11.58 -20.14 -10.87
CA VAL A 38 12.62 -20.99 -10.28
C VAL A 38 11.94 -22.17 -9.61
N ASP A 39 12.25 -23.39 -10.06
CA ASP A 39 11.77 -24.61 -9.40
C ASP A 39 12.40 -24.73 -7.99
N THR A 40 11.57 -25.00 -7.00
CA THR A 40 11.99 -25.21 -5.61
C THR A 40 11.74 -26.62 -5.10
N GLY A 41 11.28 -27.54 -5.95
CA GLY A 41 11.01 -28.93 -5.55
C GLY A 41 9.62 -29.16 -4.96
N GLY A 42 8.68 -28.22 -5.13
CA GLY A 42 7.26 -28.43 -4.84
C GLY A 42 6.85 -28.13 -3.40
N ASP A 43 7.20 -26.95 -2.89
CA ASP A 43 6.71 -26.49 -1.59
C ASP A 43 5.20 -26.28 -1.63
N GLY A 44 4.48 -27.17 -0.94
CA GLY A 44 3.04 -27.07 -0.75
C GLY A 44 2.71 -26.03 0.31
N VAL A 45 1.81 -25.10 0.00
CA VAL A 45 1.43 -24.05 0.94
C VAL A 45 0.02 -24.28 1.46
N MET A 46 -0.11 -24.28 2.79
CA MET A 46 -1.38 -24.46 3.46
C MET A 46 -2.19 -23.16 3.44
N MET A 47 -3.40 -23.24 2.90
CA MET A 47 -4.38 -22.17 2.89
C MET A 47 -5.24 -22.22 4.17
N GLY A 48 -5.89 -21.12 4.54
CA GLY A 48 -6.64 -20.99 5.81
C GLY A 48 -7.77 -22.02 6.05
N ALA A 49 -8.19 -22.76 5.03
CA ALA A 49 -9.14 -23.88 5.15
C ALA A 49 -8.48 -25.26 5.35
N GLY A 50 -7.16 -25.32 5.57
CA GLY A 50 -6.39 -26.56 5.67
C GLY A 50 -6.06 -27.22 4.33
N LYS A 51 -6.52 -26.64 3.22
CA LYS A 51 -6.17 -27.09 1.86
C LYS A 51 -4.71 -26.75 1.56
N VAL A 52 -3.93 -27.74 1.12
CA VAL A 52 -2.58 -27.52 0.61
C VAL A 52 -2.65 -27.33 -0.90
N GLU A 53 -2.10 -26.22 -1.39
CA GLU A 53 -1.93 -25.93 -2.81
C GLU A 53 -0.45 -26.03 -3.17
N MET A 54 -0.16 -26.76 -4.25
CA MET A 54 1.22 -26.89 -4.73
C MET A 54 1.58 -25.69 -5.60
N GLY A 55 2.61 -24.95 -5.19
CA GLY A 55 3.22 -23.93 -6.04
C GLY A 55 3.94 -24.56 -7.23
N ARG A 56 3.96 -23.87 -8.39
CA ARG A 56 4.78 -24.29 -9.54
C ARG A 56 6.27 -23.95 -9.38
N GLY A 57 6.62 -23.13 -8.39
CA GLY A 57 7.95 -22.57 -8.18
C GLY A 57 7.85 -21.15 -7.61
N VAL A 58 8.98 -20.44 -7.57
CA VAL A 58 9.09 -19.10 -7.01
C VAL A 58 9.55 -18.11 -8.08
N CYS A 59 8.85 -16.98 -8.17
CA CYS A 59 9.31 -15.82 -8.94
C CYS A 59 10.26 -14.99 -8.05
N ARG A 60 11.50 -14.77 -8.49
CA ARG A 60 12.46 -13.92 -7.77
C ARG A 60 12.44 -12.49 -8.29
N ALA A 61 12.79 -11.54 -7.43
CA ALA A 61 12.92 -10.12 -7.77
C ALA A 61 11.66 -9.48 -8.40
N VAL A 62 10.47 -9.91 -7.97
CA VAL A 62 9.20 -9.32 -8.43
C VAL A 62 9.06 -7.91 -7.84
N VAL A 63 9.18 -6.89 -8.69
CA VAL A 63 8.96 -5.49 -8.30
C VAL A 63 7.48 -5.17 -8.42
N LEU A 64 6.81 -5.06 -7.27
CA LEU A 64 5.42 -4.64 -7.19
C LEU A 64 5.35 -3.13 -6.87
N LYS A 65 4.71 -2.36 -7.75
CA LYS A 65 4.35 -0.97 -7.47
C LYS A 65 2.91 -0.91 -6.98
N ILE A 66 2.65 -0.22 -5.88
CA ILE A 66 1.28 0.05 -5.42
C ILE A 66 1.11 1.56 -5.40
N GLN A 67 0.06 2.06 -6.07
CA GLN A 67 -0.25 3.49 -6.17
C GLN A 67 0.88 4.37 -6.76
N GLY A 68 1.73 3.77 -7.61
CA GLY A 68 2.87 4.45 -8.23
C GLY A 68 4.07 4.61 -7.30
N ILE A 69 4.10 3.91 -6.17
CA ILE A 69 5.24 3.84 -5.26
C ILE A 69 5.93 2.49 -5.44
N GLN A 70 7.24 2.53 -5.64
CA GLN A 70 8.12 1.37 -5.75
C GLN A 70 9.14 1.46 -4.62
N GLU A 71 8.82 0.95 -3.43
CA GLU A 71 9.72 1.06 -2.28
C GLU A 71 9.65 -0.17 -1.38
N HIS A 72 10.65 -0.27 -0.49
CA HIS A 72 10.87 -1.38 0.44
C HIS A 72 9.67 -1.60 1.38
N ILE A 73 9.28 -2.87 1.55
CA ILE A 73 8.41 -3.28 2.64
C ILE A 73 9.32 -3.50 3.86
N GLU A 74 9.21 -2.64 4.88
CA GLU A 74 9.89 -2.86 6.15
C GLU A 74 8.90 -3.46 7.15
N GLY A 75 9.13 -4.71 7.54
CA GLY A 75 8.15 -5.50 8.30
C GLY A 75 6.89 -5.75 7.47
N GLU A 76 5.73 -5.29 7.95
CA GLU A 76 4.43 -5.41 7.28
C GLU A 76 3.95 -4.09 6.65
N ARG A 77 4.83 -3.08 6.56
CA ARG A 77 4.42 -1.70 6.23
C ARG A 77 5.16 -1.19 5.00
N LEU A 78 4.41 -0.53 4.12
CA LEU A 78 4.96 0.16 2.96
C LEU A 78 5.43 1.56 3.36
N LEU A 79 6.69 1.88 3.07
CA LEU A 79 7.29 3.18 3.35
C LEU A 79 7.60 3.93 2.05
N TYR A 80 7.43 5.25 2.04
CA TYR A 80 7.90 6.15 0.99
C TYR A 80 8.69 7.30 1.61
N GLN A 81 9.99 7.38 1.31
CA GLN A 81 10.91 8.34 1.93
C GLN A 81 10.81 8.34 3.47
N GLY A 82 10.77 7.14 4.07
CA GLY A 82 10.67 6.96 5.53
C GLY A 82 9.28 7.20 6.14
N ARG A 83 8.24 7.41 5.32
CA ARG A 83 6.87 7.71 5.77
C ARG A 83 5.92 6.59 5.42
N TYR A 84 4.98 6.27 6.30
CA TYR A 84 3.98 5.24 6.06
C TYR A 84 3.05 5.60 4.90
N VAL A 85 2.97 4.72 3.92
CA VAL A 85 2.10 4.88 2.78
C VAL A 85 0.67 4.51 3.15
N MET A 86 -0.22 5.48 3.07
CA MET A 86 -1.65 5.27 3.18
C MET A 86 -2.28 5.14 1.79
N PRO A 87 -3.04 4.05 1.53
CA PRO A 87 -3.75 3.92 0.29
C PRO A 87 -4.68 5.11 0.03
N ARG A 88 -4.73 5.65 -1.19
CA ARG A 88 -5.71 6.70 -1.56
C ARG A 88 -7.17 6.33 -1.28
N THR A 89 -7.47 5.04 -1.26
CA THR A 89 -8.80 4.47 -0.94
C THR A 89 -9.01 4.24 0.56
N SER A 90 -8.08 4.64 1.41
CA SER A 90 -8.16 4.42 2.85
C SER A 90 -9.27 5.27 3.47
N ILE A 91 -10.17 4.60 4.19
CA ILE A 91 -11.26 5.23 4.94
C ILE A 91 -10.77 6.09 6.11
N HIS A 92 -9.49 5.96 6.47
CA HIS A 92 -8.89 6.70 7.59
C HIS A 92 -8.37 8.08 7.18
N ILE A 93 -8.14 8.34 5.89
CA ILE A 93 -7.62 9.64 5.41
C ILE A 93 -8.48 10.83 5.88
N PRO A 94 -9.83 10.80 5.78
CA PRO A 94 -10.65 11.91 6.26
C PRO A 94 -10.52 12.19 7.76
N HIS A 95 -10.40 11.13 8.57
CA HIS A 95 -10.26 11.25 10.02
C HIS A 95 -8.90 11.85 10.41
N LEU A 96 -7.82 11.36 9.79
CA LEU A 96 -6.46 11.89 9.98
C LEU A 96 -6.38 13.37 9.57
N LEU A 97 -6.99 13.72 8.44
CA LEU A 97 -7.06 15.11 7.98
C LEU A 97 -7.72 16.02 9.03
N GLN A 98 -8.88 15.62 9.55
CA GLN A 98 -9.60 16.39 10.57
C GLN A 98 -8.85 16.50 11.89
N GLU A 99 -8.29 15.39 12.37
CA GLU A 99 -7.48 15.35 13.59
C GLU A 99 -6.30 16.32 13.46
N PHE A 100 -5.42 16.12 12.49
CA PHE A 100 -4.20 16.92 12.36
C PHE A 100 -4.47 18.42 12.08
N HIS A 101 -5.63 18.77 11.53
CA HIS A 101 -6.08 20.15 11.36
C HIS A 101 -6.74 20.76 12.61
N GLY A 102 -7.61 20.02 13.29
CA GLY A 102 -8.52 20.51 14.34
C GLY A 102 -8.06 20.33 15.80
N ASN A 103 -6.95 19.62 16.05
CA ASN A 103 -6.54 19.26 17.41
C ASN A 103 -6.33 20.45 18.38
N ALA A 104 -6.78 20.26 19.63
CA ALA A 104 -6.87 21.27 20.69
C ALA A 104 -5.56 21.97 21.08
N VAL A 105 -4.39 21.34 20.84
CA VAL A 105 -3.07 21.90 21.22
C VAL A 105 -2.57 22.95 20.20
N GLY A 106 -3.30 23.21 19.11
CA GLY A 106 -3.02 24.34 18.23
C GLY A 106 -3.88 24.40 16.98
N GLY A 107 -5.20 24.30 17.17
CA GLY A 107 -6.24 24.04 16.18
C GLY A 107 -6.28 24.95 14.95
N HIS A 108 -7.14 24.58 13.99
CA HIS A 108 -7.32 25.19 12.67
C HIS A 108 -6.01 25.63 12.00
N SER A 109 -5.07 24.70 12.00
CA SER A 109 -3.77 24.94 11.40
C SER A 109 -3.91 25.16 9.89
N GLY A 110 -3.26 26.21 9.37
CA GLY A 110 -3.20 26.47 7.93
C GLY A 110 -2.49 25.33 7.17
N ILE A 111 -2.67 25.31 5.85
CA ILE A 111 -2.23 24.26 4.90
C ILE A 111 -0.83 23.72 5.23
N GLN A 112 0.16 24.61 5.33
CA GLN A 112 1.56 24.28 5.59
C GLN A 112 1.79 23.52 6.89
N LYS A 113 1.12 23.93 7.97
CA LYS A 113 1.31 23.35 9.31
C LYS A 113 0.62 22.00 9.41
N THR A 114 -0.58 21.86 8.84
CA THR A 114 -1.29 20.57 8.75
C THR A 114 -0.51 19.58 7.90
N TYR A 115 -0.07 20.00 6.70
CA TYR A 115 0.73 19.13 5.83
C TYR A 115 2.02 18.67 6.49
N ARG A 116 2.78 19.57 7.12
CA ARG A 116 4.04 19.19 7.80
C ARG A 116 3.84 18.16 8.90
N ARG A 117 2.78 18.27 9.70
CA ARG A 117 2.50 17.29 10.76
C ARG A 117 2.12 15.92 10.20
N LEU A 118 1.28 15.88 9.17
CA LEU A 118 0.95 14.62 8.48
C LEU A 118 2.20 14.01 7.83
N ALA A 119 2.96 14.82 7.11
CA ALA A 119 4.17 14.41 6.41
C ALA A 119 5.33 14.01 7.33
N ALA A 120 5.22 14.20 8.64
CA ALA A 120 6.21 13.69 9.60
C ALA A 120 6.22 12.16 9.63
N GLU A 121 5.06 11.53 9.43
CA GLU A 121 4.90 10.07 9.57
C GLU A 121 4.18 9.42 8.40
N LEU A 122 3.35 10.16 7.66
CA LEU A 122 2.44 9.63 6.66
C LEU A 122 2.71 10.17 5.25
N TYR A 123 2.35 9.38 4.27
CA TYR A 123 2.33 9.75 2.86
C TYR A 123 1.13 9.12 2.17
N TRP A 124 0.47 9.88 1.30
CA TRP A 124 -0.38 9.32 0.25
C TRP A 124 -0.28 10.18 -1.00
N LYS A 125 -0.46 9.57 -2.17
CA LYS A 125 -0.43 10.29 -3.46
C LYS A 125 -1.49 11.40 -3.43
N GLY A 126 -1.11 12.66 -3.63
CA GLY A 126 -2.03 13.82 -3.61
C GLY A 126 -2.38 14.37 -2.21
N MET A 127 -1.66 13.97 -1.16
CA MET A 127 -1.87 14.44 0.22
C MET A 127 -1.92 15.96 0.36
N HIS A 128 -1.04 16.70 -0.34
CA HIS A 128 -1.03 18.16 -0.29
C HIS A 128 -2.37 18.77 -0.74
N LYS A 129 -2.92 18.26 -1.85
CA LYS A 129 -4.20 18.72 -2.39
C LYS A 129 -5.36 18.44 -1.43
N ASP A 130 -5.39 17.26 -0.80
CA ASP A 130 -6.46 16.94 0.15
C ASP A 130 -6.39 17.83 1.40
N VAL A 131 -5.18 18.22 1.85
CA VAL A 131 -4.98 19.19 2.94
C VAL A 131 -5.47 20.59 2.52
N GLU A 132 -5.14 21.04 1.30
CA GLU A 132 -5.64 22.31 0.77
C GLU A 132 -7.17 22.35 0.75
N GLU A 133 -7.80 21.29 0.22
CA GLU A 133 -9.26 21.17 0.15
C GLU A 133 -9.92 21.15 1.53
N LEU A 134 -9.33 20.47 2.51
CA LEU A 134 -9.81 20.47 3.90
C LEU A 134 -9.78 21.89 4.49
N VAL A 135 -8.64 22.56 4.41
CA VAL A 135 -8.44 23.89 5.02
C VAL A 135 -9.33 24.92 4.32
N ALA A 136 -9.49 24.86 3.00
CA ALA A 136 -10.37 25.75 2.24
C ALA A 136 -11.86 25.59 2.59
N ARG A 137 -12.28 24.39 3.04
CA ARG A 137 -13.66 24.12 3.49
C ARG A 137 -13.87 24.39 4.98
N CYS A 138 -12.80 24.69 5.71
CA CYS A 138 -12.87 25.03 7.12
C CYS A 138 -13.57 26.40 7.28
N LYS A 139 -14.62 26.45 8.10
CA LYS A 139 -15.46 27.64 8.32
C LYS A 139 -15.20 28.33 9.66
N VAL A 140 -14.10 28.00 10.31
CA VAL A 140 -13.75 28.58 11.61
C VAL A 140 -13.22 30.00 11.43
#